data_AF-E4MBT5-F1
#
_entry.id   AF-E4MBT5-F1
#
_cell.length_a   1.000
_cell.length_b   1.000
_cell.length_c   1.000
_cell.angle_alpha   90.00
_cell.angle_beta   90.00
_cell.angle_gamma   90.00
#
_symmetry.space_group_name_H-M   'P 1'
#
loop_
_entity.id
_entity.type
_entity.pdbx_description
1 polymer ?
#
loop_
_entity_poly.entity_id
_entity_poly.type
_entity_poly.pdbx_seq_one_letter_code
_entity_poly.pdbx_strand_id
1 'polypeptide(L)'
;MIKAIFYKEWIKMRCFYPLSALFLFGATAYALLRVQRVITFKGAAHVWEVMLEKEVVFIDILQYLPALLGVLLAVVQFVPEMAQKRLKLTLHLPFPQWKMILLMSGIGLGALALLVIVQTAVLWGYFHALLAPELVARILLTALPWYLAGLTLYLLTAWICLEPTWKRRLANLLIAVGVCRIFFLSDTPQAYDGMLPWLALLLVCSLFFPLLSVYRFKQGCQD
;
A
#
# COMPACT_ATOMS: atom_id res chain seq x y z
N MET A 1 -5.16 -18.18 20.57
CA MET A 1 -3.89 -17.74 19.92
C MET A 1 -4.09 -16.58 18.95
N ILE A 2 -5.04 -16.64 18.00
CA ILE A 2 -5.28 -15.56 17.02
C ILE A 2 -5.48 -14.18 17.68
N LYS A 3 -6.34 -14.05 18.69
CA LYS A 3 -6.56 -12.79 19.43
C LYS A 3 -5.28 -12.19 20.02
N ALA A 4 -4.37 -13.03 20.52
CA ALA A 4 -3.10 -12.59 21.08
C ALA A 4 -2.14 -12.08 20.00
N ILE A 5 -2.15 -12.70 18.81
CA ILE A 5 -1.39 -12.20 17.66
C ILE A 5 -1.94 -10.84 17.22
N PHE A 6 -3.25 -10.70 17.10
CA PHE A 6 -3.88 -9.40 16.79
C PHE A 6 -3.47 -8.31 17.77
N TYR A 7 -3.53 -8.60 19.08
CA TYR A 7 -3.15 -7.64 20.11
C TYR A 7 -1.66 -7.26 20.03
N LYS A 8 -0.78 -8.25 19.78
CA LYS A 8 0.66 -8.03 19.56
C LYS A 8 0.91 -7.11 18.36
N GLU A 9 0.27 -7.38 17.22
CA GLU A 9 0.42 -6.58 16.01
C GLU A 9 -0.14 -5.17 16.20
N TRP A 10 -1.28 -5.03 16.88
CA TRP A 10 -1.87 -3.74 17.21
C TRP A 10 -0.94 -2.86 18.05
N ILE A 11 -0.30 -3.42 19.09
CA ILE A 11 0.64 -2.66 19.94
C ILE A 11 1.77 -2.04 19.11
N LYS A 12 2.28 -2.76 18.10
CA LYS A 12 3.32 -2.25 17.20
C LYS A 12 2.82 -1.08 16.34
N MET A 13 1.60 -1.19 15.83
CA MET A 13 1.02 -0.21 14.91
C MET A 13 0.28 0.95 15.60
N ARG A 14 0.01 0.88 16.91
CA ARG A 14 -0.91 1.80 17.62
C ARG A 14 -0.62 3.29 17.44
N CYS A 15 0.66 3.67 17.33
CA CYS A 15 1.07 5.07 17.14
C CYS A 15 1.17 5.43 15.66
N PHE A 16 1.67 4.50 14.84
CA PHE A 16 1.88 4.73 13.42
C PHE A 16 0.56 4.78 12.64
N TYR A 17 -0.41 3.92 12.97
CA TYR A 17 -1.69 3.84 12.28
C TYR A 17 -2.50 5.16 12.31
N PRO A 18 -2.78 5.79 13.47
CA PRO A 18 -3.49 7.07 13.49
C PRO A 18 -2.69 8.20 12.84
N LEU A 19 -1.35 8.19 12.95
CA LEU A 19 -0.50 9.17 12.28
C LEU A 19 -0.58 9.04 10.75
N SER A 20 -0.52 7.80 10.25
CA SER A 20 -0.67 7.50 8.82
C SER A 20 -2.05 7.91 8.30
N ALA A 21 -3.11 7.67 9.08
CA ALA A 21 -4.46 8.13 8.77
C ALA A 21 -4.52 9.66 8.69
N LEU A 22 -4.00 10.37 9.69
CA LEU A 22 -3.99 11.84 9.72
C LEU A 22 -3.26 12.41 8.50
N PHE A 23 -2.08 11.85 8.18
CA PHE A 23 -1.30 12.29 7.03
C PHE A 23 -2.01 12.02 5.70
N LEU A 24 -2.61 10.83 5.54
CA LEU A 24 -3.36 10.44 4.35
C LEU A 24 -4.60 11.33 4.14
N PHE A 25 -5.41 11.50 5.18
CA PHE A 25 -6.62 12.33 5.12
C PHE A 25 -6.30 13.82 5.00
N GLY A 26 -5.22 14.30 5.62
CA GLY A 26 -4.74 15.68 5.47
C GLY A 26 -4.34 15.98 4.02
N ALA A 27 -3.57 15.08 3.40
CA ALA A 27 -3.21 15.20 1.97
C ALA A 27 -4.43 15.10 1.06
N THR A 28 -5.38 14.21 1.40
CA THR A 28 -6.65 14.06 0.66
C THR A 28 -7.47 15.34 0.74
N ALA A 29 -7.64 15.92 1.94
CA ALA A 29 -8.36 17.18 2.13
C ALA A 29 -7.69 18.33 1.36
N TYR A 30 -6.36 18.40 1.37
CA TYR A 30 -5.62 19.38 0.57
C TYR A 30 -5.86 19.23 -0.93
N ALA A 31 -5.84 17.99 -1.45
CA ALA A 31 -6.15 17.70 -2.85
C ALA A 31 -7.58 18.14 -3.22
N LEU A 32 -8.56 17.85 -2.36
CA LEU A 32 -9.95 18.26 -2.58
C LEU A 32 -10.11 19.79 -2.56
N LEU A 33 -9.48 20.48 -1.60
CA LEU A 33 -9.48 21.95 -1.55
C LEU A 33 -8.82 22.59 -2.78
N ARG A 34 -7.76 21.96 -3.31
CA ARG A 34 -7.12 22.39 -4.57
C ARG A 34 -8.10 22.29 -5.74
N VAL A 35 -8.85 21.18 -5.85
CA VAL A 35 -9.88 21.03 -6.89
C VAL A 35 -11.01 22.04 -6.70
N GLN A 36 -11.53 22.19 -5.47
CA GLN A 36 -12.60 23.14 -5.17
C GLN A 36 -12.21 24.56 -5.58
N ARG A 37 -10.97 24.97 -5.27
CA ARG A 37 -10.44 26.28 -5.67
C ARG A 37 -10.50 26.46 -7.18
N VAL A 38 -10.07 25.46 -7.96
CA VAL A 38 -10.10 25.54 -9.44
C VAL A 38 -11.54 25.65 -9.94
N ILE A 39 -12.48 24.89 -9.37
CA ILE A 39 -13.91 24.95 -9.72
C ILE A 39 -14.47 26.36 -9.43
N THR A 40 -14.18 26.93 -8.26
CA THR A 40 -14.70 28.26 -7.88
C THR A 40 -14.16 29.38 -8.78
N PHE A 41 -12.88 29.33 -9.16
CA PHE A 41 -12.26 30.40 -9.95
C PHE A 41 -12.48 30.30 -11.46
N LYS A 42 -12.60 29.09 -12.02
CA LYS A 42 -12.66 28.87 -13.47
C LYS A 42 -13.93 28.16 -13.95
N GLY A 43 -14.80 27.75 -13.03
CA GLY A 43 -16.00 26.99 -13.33
C GLY A 43 -15.73 25.49 -13.53
N ALA A 44 -16.77 24.67 -13.34
CA ALA A 44 -16.69 23.22 -13.50
C ALA A 44 -16.45 22.78 -14.95
N ALA A 45 -16.93 23.56 -15.94
CA ALA A 45 -16.73 23.29 -17.36
C ALA A 45 -15.24 23.32 -17.75
N HIS A 46 -14.45 24.23 -17.16
CA HIS A 46 -13.01 24.27 -17.40
C HIS A 46 -12.27 23.08 -16.78
N VAL A 47 -12.75 22.58 -15.63
CA VAL A 47 -12.19 21.36 -15.01
C VAL A 47 -12.45 20.15 -15.92
N TRP A 48 -13.64 20.07 -16.50
CA TRP A 48 -14.00 19.02 -17.47
C TRP A 48 -13.08 19.04 -18.70
N GLU A 49 -12.94 20.21 -19.31
CA GLU A 49 -12.07 20.44 -20.49
C GLU A 49 -10.61 20.08 -20.17
N VAL A 50 -10.06 20.58 -19.06
CA VAL A 50 -8.67 20.29 -18.67
C VAL A 50 -8.45 18.81 -18.36
N MET A 51 -9.41 18.10 -17.79
CA MET A 51 -9.28 16.66 -17.55
C MET A 51 -9.28 15.87 -18.86
N LEU A 52 -10.19 16.18 -19.78
CA LEU A 52 -10.32 15.42 -21.02
C LEU A 52 -9.25 15.79 -22.05
N GLU A 53 -8.97 17.08 -22.24
CA GLU A 53 -8.07 17.55 -23.29
C GLU A 53 -6.61 17.52 -22.88
N LYS A 54 -6.31 17.80 -21.61
CA LYS A 54 -4.92 17.88 -21.10
C LYS A 54 -4.52 16.70 -20.25
N GLU A 55 -5.41 15.73 -20.04
CA GLU A 55 -5.15 14.51 -19.28
C GLU A 55 -4.57 14.76 -17.88
N VAL A 56 -4.90 15.90 -17.26
CA VAL A 56 -4.32 16.29 -15.98
C VAL A 56 -5.02 15.56 -14.84
N VAL A 57 -4.23 14.89 -13.99
CA VAL A 57 -4.71 14.23 -12.79
C VAL A 57 -4.60 15.17 -11.59
N PHE A 58 -5.72 15.69 -11.09
CA PHE A 58 -5.74 16.65 -9.97
C PHE A 58 -5.35 16.06 -8.60
N ILE A 59 -5.28 14.73 -8.51
CA ILE A 59 -4.91 13.99 -7.31
C ILE A 59 -3.45 13.48 -7.36
N ASP A 60 -2.63 14.04 -8.26
CA ASP A 60 -1.18 13.80 -8.38
C ASP A 60 -0.43 13.78 -7.04
N ILE A 61 -0.79 14.66 -6.11
CA ILE A 61 -0.16 14.74 -4.77
C ILE A 61 -0.33 13.44 -3.96
N LEU A 62 -1.33 12.62 -4.28
CA LEU A 62 -1.59 11.34 -3.62
C LEU A 62 -0.85 10.17 -4.27
N GLN A 63 -0.21 10.35 -5.44
CA GLN A 63 0.37 9.26 -6.25
C GLN A 63 1.32 8.35 -5.45
N TYR A 64 2.29 8.94 -4.75
CA TYR A 64 3.32 8.18 -4.02
C TYR A 64 2.94 7.88 -2.57
N LEU A 65 1.82 8.42 -2.10
CA LEU A 65 1.45 8.41 -0.69
C LEU A 65 1.06 6.99 -0.20
N PRO A 66 0.20 6.22 -0.91
CA PRO A 66 -0.07 4.82 -0.54
C PRO A 66 1.18 3.94 -0.54
N ALA A 67 2.08 4.13 -1.51
CA ALA A 67 3.35 3.42 -1.60
C ALA A 67 4.23 3.68 -0.36
N LEU A 68 4.40 4.95 0.00
CA LEU A 68 5.16 5.34 1.18
C LEU A 68 4.57 4.73 2.46
N LEU A 69 3.25 4.82 2.63
CA LEU A 69 2.56 4.26 3.80
C LEU A 69 2.70 2.73 3.88
N GLY A 70 2.63 2.03 2.74
CA GLY A 70 2.82 0.58 2.69
C GLY A 70 4.21 0.15 3.16
N VAL A 71 5.26 0.83 2.68
CA VAL A 71 6.64 0.57 3.10
C VAL A 71 6.81 0.85 4.59
N LEU A 72 6.38 2.02 5.06
CA LEU A 72 6.55 2.41 6.47
C LEU A 72 5.79 1.49 7.43
N LEU A 73 4.56 1.09 7.08
CA LEU A 73 3.76 0.17 7.89
C LEU A 73 4.48 -1.20 8.02
N ALA A 74 5.01 -1.72 6.92
CA ALA A 74 5.77 -2.97 6.94
C ALA A 74 7.05 -2.85 7.78
N VAL A 75 7.77 -1.74 7.69
CA VAL A 75 8.96 -1.47 8.52
C VAL A 75 8.60 -1.47 10.00
N VAL A 76 7.58 -0.71 10.39
CA VAL A 76 7.11 -0.63 11.79
C VAL A 76 6.68 -2.01 12.31
N GLN A 77 6.08 -2.83 11.45
CA GLN A 77 5.56 -4.13 11.85
C GLN A 77 6.63 -5.23 11.95
N PHE A 78 7.58 -5.29 11.01
CA PHE A 78 8.50 -6.42 10.83
C PHE A 78 9.94 -6.14 11.30
N VAL A 79 10.42 -4.89 11.32
CA VAL A 79 11.78 -4.59 11.82
C VAL A 79 11.94 -4.93 13.30
N PRO A 80 11.00 -4.59 14.21
CA PRO A 80 11.12 -4.98 15.62
C PRO A 80 11.13 -6.50 15.82
N GLU A 81 10.46 -7.27 14.96
CA GLU A 81 10.43 -8.74 15.04
C GLU A 81 11.80 -9.37 14.81
N MET A 82 12.57 -8.80 13.87
CA MET A 82 13.92 -9.25 13.55
C MET A 82 14.95 -8.70 14.53
N ALA A 83 14.89 -7.39 14.84
CA ALA A 83 15.85 -6.73 15.72
C ALA A 83 15.83 -7.31 17.14
N GLN A 84 14.65 -7.66 17.66
CA GLN A 84 14.48 -8.18 19.02
C GLN A 84 14.45 -9.71 19.07
N LYS A 85 14.78 -10.40 17.97
CA LYS A 85 14.75 -11.87 17.83
C LYS A 85 13.39 -12.49 18.19
N ARG A 86 12.32 -11.70 18.17
CA ARG A 86 10.95 -12.13 18.49
C ARG A 86 10.42 -13.09 17.43
N LEU A 87 10.88 -12.99 16.18
CA LEU A 87 10.51 -13.93 15.13
C LEU A 87 10.91 -15.38 15.51
N LYS A 88 12.11 -15.58 16.08
CA LYS A 88 12.57 -16.91 16.52
C LYS A 88 11.64 -17.48 17.58
N LEU A 89 11.27 -16.69 18.59
CA LEU A 89 10.31 -17.10 19.64
C LEU A 89 8.93 -17.42 19.05
N THR A 90 8.46 -16.60 18.12
CA THR A 90 7.14 -16.75 17.50
C THR A 90 7.08 -18.06 16.68
N LEU A 91 8.18 -18.48 16.06
CA LEU A 91 8.27 -19.73 15.30
C LEU A 91 8.29 -21.03 16.13
N HIS A 92 8.57 -20.95 17.43
CA HIS A 92 8.56 -22.10 18.34
C HIS A 92 7.20 -22.35 18.99
N LEU A 93 6.23 -21.44 18.80
CA LEU A 93 4.87 -21.64 19.31
C LEU A 93 4.21 -22.85 18.63
N PRO A 94 3.34 -23.61 19.33
CA PRO A 94 2.61 -24.76 18.77
C PRO A 94 1.46 -24.28 17.85
N PHE A 95 1.81 -23.52 16.81
CA PHE A 95 0.90 -22.97 15.82
C PHE A 95 1.53 -23.09 14.42
N PRO A 96 0.77 -23.44 13.38
CA PRO A 96 1.30 -23.57 12.02
C PRO A 96 1.93 -22.26 11.55
N GLN A 97 3.22 -22.32 11.23
CA GLN A 97 4.08 -21.17 10.93
C GLN A 97 3.59 -20.36 9.72
N TRP A 98 3.14 -21.05 8.66
CA TRP A 98 2.61 -20.40 7.47
C TRP A 98 1.35 -19.58 7.79
N LYS A 99 0.42 -20.12 8.61
CA LYS A 99 -0.77 -19.38 9.07
C LYS A 99 -0.37 -18.20 9.93
N MET A 100 0.68 -18.32 10.73
CA MET A 100 1.14 -17.24 11.62
C MET A 100 1.63 -16.03 10.83
N ILE A 101 2.50 -16.26 9.84
CA ILE A 101 3.05 -15.20 9.01
C ILE A 101 1.95 -14.56 8.18
N LEU A 102 1.08 -15.37 7.56
CA LEU A 102 -0.08 -14.86 6.81
C LEU A 102 -1.02 -14.03 7.69
N LEU A 103 -1.21 -14.42 8.94
CA LEU A 103 -2.06 -13.68 9.87
C LEU A 103 -1.39 -12.36 10.28
N MET A 104 -0.08 -12.37 10.57
CA MET A 104 0.68 -11.13 10.83
C MET A 104 0.65 -10.20 9.61
N SER A 105 1.04 -10.69 8.43
CA SER A 105 1.03 -9.88 7.19
C SER A 105 -0.38 -9.42 6.85
N GLY A 106 -1.38 -10.26 7.05
CA GLY A 106 -2.80 -9.98 6.80
C GLY A 106 -3.37 -8.90 7.72
N ILE A 107 -2.92 -8.80 8.98
CA ILE A 107 -3.34 -7.73 9.89
C ILE A 107 -2.86 -6.36 9.38
N GLY A 108 -1.58 -6.24 9.00
CA GLY A 108 -1.06 -4.98 8.46
C GLY A 108 -1.62 -4.65 7.09
N LEU A 109 -1.76 -5.65 6.20
CA LEU A 109 -2.46 -5.47 4.91
C LEU A 109 -3.89 -5.00 5.11
N GLY A 110 -4.64 -5.62 6.03
CA GLY A 110 -6.02 -5.25 6.31
C GLY A 110 -6.14 -3.83 6.85
N ALA A 111 -5.19 -3.41 7.72
CA ALA A 111 -5.12 -2.04 8.20
C ALA A 111 -4.86 -1.05 7.05
N LEU A 112 -3.90 -1.33 6.18
CA LEU A 112 -3.60 -0.47 5.02
C LEU A 112 -4.77 -0.44 4.02
N ALA A 113 -5.38 -1.59 3.74
CA ALA A 113 -6.54 -1.71 2.87
C ALA A 113 -7.74 -0.93 3.43
N LEU A 114 -7.95 -0.93 4.75
CA LEU A 114 -8.99 -0.13 5.38
C LEU A 114 -8.76 1.37 5.16
N LEU A 115 -7.53 1.86 5.32
CA LEU A 115 -7.19 3.27 5.03
C LEU A 115 -7.47 3.63 3.57
N VAL A 116 -7.06 2.76 2.64
CA VAL A 116 -7.30 2.93 1.20
C VAL A 116 -8.80 2.93 0.88
N ILE A 117 -9.59 2.02 1.45
CA ILE A 117 -11.04 1.95 1.24
C ILE A 117 -11.72 3.22 1.73
N VAL A 118 -11.39 3.68 2.94
CA VAL A 118 -11.98 4.91 3.50
C VAL A 118 -11.56 6.13 2.68
N GLN A 119 -10.29 6.23 2.27
CA GLN A 119 -9.84 7.31 1.39
C GLN A 119 -10.58 7.31 0.05
N THR A 120 -10.72 6.14 -0.56
CA THR A 120 -11.44 5.98 -1.84
C THR A 120 -12.91 6.37 -1.70
N ALA A 121 -13.56 6.00 -0.58
CA ALA A 121 -14.94 6.39 -0.30
C ALA A 121 -15.09 7.91 -0.11
N VAL A 122 -14.14 8.58 0.55
CA VAL A 122 -14.13 10.04 0.70
C VAL A 122 -13.97 10.73 -0.65
N LEU A 123 -13.03 10.26 -1.49
CA LEU A 123 -12.84 10.80 -2.84
C LEU A 123 -14.09 10.60 -3.70
N TRP A 124 -14.67 9.40 -3.68
CA TRP A 124 -15.89 9.09 -4.42
C TRP A 124 -17.05 9.98 -3.98
N GLY A 125 -17.33 10.08 -2.68
CA GLY A 125 -18.44 10.89 -2.16
C GLY A 125 -18.31 12.37 -2.49
N TYR A 126 -17.09 12.91 -2.43
CA TYR A 126 -16.82 14.31 -2.76
C TYR A 126 -16.94 14.60 -4.26
N PHE A 127 -16.28 13.80 -5.10
CA PHE A 127 -16.30 14.03 -6.55
C PHE A 127 -17.64 13.71 -7.18
N HIS A 128 -18.39 12.73 -6.67
CA HIS A 128 -19.75 12.44 -7.14
C HIS A 128 -20.73 13.59 -6.91
N ALA A 129 -20.49 14.44 -5.91
CA ALA A 129 -21.30 15.63 -5.68
C ALA A 129 -20.97 16.79 -6.63
N LEU A 130 -19.80 16.78 -7.27
CA LEU A 130 -19.26 17.92 -8.03
C LEU A 130 -19.10 17.66 -9.53
N LEU A 131 -18.86 16.42 -9.93
CA LEU A 131 -18.50 16.02 -11.29
C LEU A 131 -19.46 14.93 -11.81
N ALA A 132 -19.55 14.81 -13.14
CA ALA A 132 -20.30 13.72 -13.76
C ALA A 132 -19.64 12.35 -13.46
N PRO A 133 -20.42 11.27 -13.38
CA PRO A 133 -19.95 9.96 -12.93
C PRO A 133 -18.78 9.39 -13.76
N GLU A 134 -18.67 9.75 -15.04
CA GLU A 134 -17.60 9.31 -15.94
C GLU A 134 -16.24 9.87 -15.51
N LEU A 135 -16.20 11.14 -15.09
CA LEU A 135 -14.98 11.75 -14.57
C LEU A 135 -14.59 11.15 -13.22
N VAL A 136 -15.57 10.87 -12.36
CA VAL A 136 -15.32 10.22 -11.07
C VAL A 136 -14.68 8.85 -11.30
N ALA A 137 -15.23 8.05 -12.21
CA ALA A 137 -14.67 6.76 -12.58
C ALA A 137 -13.23 6.90 -13.12
N ARG A 138 -12.96 7.89 -13.98
CA ARG A 138 -11.61 8.15 -14.52
C ARG A 138 -10.60 8.50 -13.44
N ILE A 139 -10.97 9.35 -12.47
CA ILE A 139 -10.11 9.70 -11.32
C ILE A 139 -9.81 8.45 -10.48
N LEU A 140 -10.84 7.67 -10.15
CA LEU A 140 -10.69 6.49 -9.30
C LEU A 140 -9.88 5.39 -9.98
N LEU A 141 -10.11 5.13 -11.27
CA LEU A 141 -9.33 4.17 -12.06
C LEU A 141 -7.85 4.58 -12.14
N THR A 142 -7.56 5.87 -12.24
CA THR A 142 -6.19 6.39 -12.21
C THR A 142 -5.51 6.21 -10.85
N ALA A 143 -6.28 6.24 -9.76
CA ALA A 143 -5.76 6.02 -8.40
C ALA A 143 -5.55 4.54 -8.04
N LEU A 144 -6.24 3.61 -8.71
CA LEU A 144 -6.17 2.17 -8.41
C LEU A 144 -4.74 1.59 -8.45
N PRO A 145 -3.91 1.86 -9.48
CA PRO A 145 -2.53 1.39 -9.51
C PRO A 145 -1.72 1.88 -8.31
N TRP A 146 -1.96 3.10 -7.82
CA TRP A 146 -1.25 3.68 -6.68
C TRP A 146 -1.59 2.94 -5.38
N TYR A 147 -2.87 2.60 -5.20
CA TYR A 147 -3.31 1.80 -4.06
C TYR A 147 -2.79 0.36 -4.10
N LEU A 148 -2.79 -0.27 -5.28
CA LEU A 148 -2.18 -1.58 -5.48
C LEU A 148 -0.66 -1.54 -5.22
N ALA A 149 0.01 -0.46 -5.61
CA ALA A 149 1.43 -0.24 -5.30
C ALA A 149 1.67 -0.21 -3.78
N GLY A 150 0.82 0.48 -3.01
CA GLY A 150 0.90 0.50 -1.55
C GLY A 150 0.80 -0.89 -0.91
N LEU A 151 -0.20 -1.67 -1.31
CA LEU A 151 -0.43 -3.02 -0.79
C LEU A 151 0.70 -3.98 -1.18
N THR A 152 1.18 -3.91 -2.41
CA THR A 152 2.30 -4.76 -2.90
C THR A 152 3.61 -4.39 -2.23
N LEU A 153 3.92 -3.10 -2.11
CA LEU A 153 5.14 -2.64 -1.45
C LEU A 153 5.17 -2.98 0.03
N TYR A 154 4.03 -3.01 0.72
CA TYR A 154 3.96 -3.53 2.08
C TYR A 154 4.44 -5.00 2.14
N LEU A 155 3.97 -5.86 1.22
CA LEU A 155 4.36 -7.27 1.18
C LEU A 155 5.82 -7.48 0.76
N LEU A 156 6.30 -6.71 -0.21
CA LEU A 156 7.70 -6.74 -0.64
C LEU A 156 8.63 -6.24 0.47
N THR A 157 8.22 -5.22 1.21
CA THR A 157 8.99 -4.72 2.36
C THR A 157 8.99 -5.75 3.49
N ALA A 158 7.85 -6.42 3.76
CA ALA A 158 7.80 -7.53 4.70
C ALA A 158 8.76 -8.67 4.30
N TRP A 159 8.83 -8.99 3.01
CA TRP A 159 9.76 -9.97 2.45
C TRP A 159 11.24 -9.58 2.70
N ILE A 160 11.61 -8.33 2.43
CA ILE A 160 12.96 -7.79 2.66
C ILE A 160 13.30 -7.82 4.16
N CYS A 161 12.38 -7.38 5.02
CA CYS A 161 12.59 -7.32 6.47
C CYS A 161 12.81 -8.71 7.06
N LEU A 162 12.02 -9.70 6.65
CA LEU A 162 12.07 -11.07 7.19
C LEU A 162 13.26 -11.89 6.66
N GLU A 163 13.91 -11.48 5.57
CA GLU A 163 15.07 -12.20 5.05
C GLU A 163 16.25 -12.12 6.05
N PRO A 164 16.84 -13.26 6.46
CA PRO A 164 17.94 -13.29 7.42
C PRO A 164 19.27 -12.83 6.84
N THR A 165 19.54 -13.11 5.56
CA THR A 165 20.86 -12.90 4.94
C THR A 165 20.94 -11.52 4.28
N TRP A 166 22.06 -10.81 4.49
CA TRP A 166 22.23 -9.45 3.96
C TRP A 166 22.33 -9.41 2.43
N LYS A 167 23.06 -10.38 1.84
CA LYS A 167 23.22 -10.49 0.38
C LYS A 167 21.87 -10.65 -0.33
N ARG A 168 20.98 -11.48 0.21
CA ARG A 168 19.65 -11.68 -0.36
C ARG A 168 18.70 -10.55 -0.04
N ARG A 169 18.85 -9.89 1.12
CA ARG A 169 18.09 -8.67 1.41
C ARG A 169 18.35 -7.59 0.36
N LEU A 170 19.61 -7.42 -0.07
CA LEU A 170 19.97 -6.51 -1.16
C LEU A 170 19.37 -6.95 -2.50
N ALA A 171 19.44 -8.25 -2.84
CA ALA A 171 18.82 -8.77 -4.06
C ALA A 171 17.29 -8.59 -4.07
N ASN A 172 16.62 -8.88 -2.95
CA ASN A 172 15.18 -8.70 -2.78
C ASN A 172 14.80 -7.20 -2.88
N LEU A 173 15.66 -6.31 -2.38
CA LEU A 173 15.48 -4.86 -2.52
C LEU A 173 15.54 -4.44 -4.00
N LEU A 174 16.52 -4.94 -4.76
CA LEU A 174 16.61 -4.65 -6.20
C LEU A 174 15.36 -5.14 -6.95
N ILE A 175 14.88 -6.35 -6.62
CA ILE A 175 13.64 -6.89 -7.20
C ILE A 175 12.44 -6.02 -6.81
N ALA A 176 12.33 -5.62 -5.53
CA ALA A 176 11.24 -4.79 -5.06
C ALA A 176 11.22 -3.40 -5.70
N VAL A 177 12.39 -2.79 -5.94
CA VAL A 177 12.52 -1.52 -6.68
C VAL A 177 12.10 -1.70 -8.14
N GLY A 178 12.52 -2.79 -8.79
CA GLY A 178 12.09 -3.12 -10.16
C GLY A 178 10.57 -3.29 -10.26
N VAL A 179 9.98 -4.01 -9.30
CA VAL A 179 8.52 -4.19 -9.22
C VAL A 179 7.80 -2.87 -8.92
N CYS A 180 8.33 -2.03 -8.02
CA CYS A 180 7.80 -0.70 -7.73
C CYS A 180 7.70 0.15 -9.01
N ARG A 181 8.72 0.11 -9.86
CA ARG A 181 8.75 0.87 -11.12
C ARG A 181 7.59 0.52 -12.06
N ILE A 182 7.11 -0.73 -12.05
CA ILE A 182 5.99 -1.19 -12.88
C ILE A 182 4.69 -0.44 -12.54
N PHE A 183 4.49 -0.05 -11.28
CA PHE A 183 3.29 0.67 -10.83
C PHE A 183 3.30 2.17 -11.17
N PHE A 184 4.47 2.72 -11.51
CA PHE A 184 4.67 4.16 -11.76
C PHE A 184 5.28 4.43 -13.15
N LEU A 185 5.12 3.50 -14.09
CA LEU A 185 5.73 3.53 -15.42
C LEU A 185 5.22 4.69 -16.31
N SER A 186 3.90 4.92 -16.30
CA SER A 186 3.23 6.03 -16.98
C SER A 186 2.48 6.92 -15.98
N ASP A 187 2.47 8.22 -16.28
CA ASP A 187 1.68 9.24 -15.59
C ASP A 187 0.38 9.58 -16.33
N THR A 188 0.11 8.93 -17.48
CA THR A 188 -1.14 9.15 -18.23
C THR A 188 -2.35 8.55 -17.48
N PRO A 189 -3.49 9.26 -17.40
CA PRO A 189 -4.71 8.75 -16.79
C PRO A 189 -5.19 7.47 -17.49
N GLN A 190 -5.72 6.50 -16.73
CA GLN A 190 -6.25 5.22 -17.26
C GLN A 190 -5.26 4.34 -18.04
N ALA A 191 -3.96 4.66 -18.06
CA ALA A 191 -2.94 3.88 -18.77
C ALA A 191 -2.88 2.40 -18.34
N TYR A 192 -3.31 2.12 -17.11
CA TYR A 192 -3.20 0.82 -16.48
C TYR A 192 -4.46 -0.03 -16.58
N ASP A 193 -5.55 0.44 -17.20
CA ASP A 193 -6.84 -0.28 -17.19
C ASP A 193 -6.70 -1.71 -17.71
N GLY A 194 -5.93 -1.94 -18.78
CA GLY A 194 -5.61 -3.28 -19.29
C GLY A 194 -4.60 -4.07 -18.44
N MET A 195 -3.83 -3.40 -17.58
CA MET A 195 -2.77 -4.00 -16.74
C MET A 195 -3.22 -4.25 -15.30
N LEU A 196 -4.36 -3.69 -14.86
CA LEU A 196 -4.96 -3.92 -13.54
C LEU A 196 -5.04 -5.40 -13.12
N PRO A 197 -5.53 -6.34 -13.95
CA PRO A 197 -5.58 -7.75 -13.55
C PRO A 197 -4.18 -8.34 -13.31
N TRP A 198 -3.17 -7.89 -14.07
CA TRP A 198 -1.78 -8.33 -13.86
C TRP A 198 -1.17 -7.73 -12.59
N LEU A 199 -1.48 -6.49 -12.27
CA LEU A 199 -1.08 -5.86 -11.00
C LEU A 199 -1.73 -6.54 -9.80
N ALA A 200 -3.00 -6.92 -9.91
CA ALA A 200 -3.71 -7.68 -8.88
C ALA A 200 -3.13 -9.09 -8.72
N LEU A 201 -2.78 -9.77 -9.82
CA LEU A 201 -2.09 -11.05 -9.77
C LEU A 201 -0.73 -10.92 -9.08
N LEU A 202 0.02 -9.86 -9.38
CA LEU A 202 1.29 -9.57 -8.71
C LEU A 202 1.11 -9.41 -7.19
N LEU A 203 0.06 -8.72 -6.76
CA LEU A 203 -0.29 -8.62 -5.34
C LEU A 203 -0.54 -9.99 -4.71
N VAL A 204 -1.34 -10.85 -5.35
CA VAL A 204 -1.61 -12.20 -4.86
C VAL A 204 -0.33 -13.03 -4.79
N CYS A 205 0.53 -12.97 -5.82
CA CYS A 205 1.83 -13.64 -5.81
C CYS A 205 2.74 -13.12 -4.68
N SER A 206 2.68 -11.82 -4.38
CA SER A 206 3.52 -11.22 -3.35
C SER A 206 3.21 -11.67 -1.92
N LEU A 207 2.03 -12.26 -1.68
CA LEU A 207 1.68 -12.89 -0.39
C LEU A 207 2.58 -14.08 -0.05
N PHE A 208 3.13 -14.76 -1.06
CA PHE A 208 3.97 -15.95 -0.87
C PHE A 208 5.43 -15.59 -0.53
N PHE A 209 5.91 -14.40 -0.87
CA PHE A 209 7.32 -14.03 -0.65
C PHE A 209 7.72 -13.99 0.83
N PRO A 210 6.96 -13.39 1.77
CA PRO A 210 7.26 -13.46 3.19
C PRO A 210 7.35 -14.89 3.74
N LEU A 211 6.54 -15.82 3.19
CA LEU A 211 6.57 -17.24 3.59
C LEU A 211 7.89 -17.91 3.21
N LEU A 212 8.40 -17.61 2.01
CA LEU A 212 9.67 -18.16 1.52
C LEU A 212 10.84 -17.72 2.40
N SER A 213 10.89 -16.45 2.82
CA SER A 213 11.94 -15.96 3.71
C SER A 213 11.92 -16.65 5.07
N VAL A 214 10.74 -16.88 5.63
CA VAL A 214 10.64 -17.53 6.95
C VAL A 214 10.93 -19.03 6.87
N TYR A 215 10.57 -19.69 5.76
CA TYR A 215 10.99 -21.07 5.50
C TYR A 215 12.52 -21.20 5.51
N ARG A 216 13.23 -20.26 4.85
CA ARG A 216 14.70 -20.20 4.85
C ARG A 216 15.27 -19.86 6.22
N PHE A 217 14.64 -18.93 6.94
CA PHE A 217 15.03 -18.58 8.32
C PHE A 217 15.03 -19.81 9.23
N LYS A 218 14.05 -20.71 9.06
CA LYS A 218 13.97 -21.96 9.81
C LYS A 218 15.06 -22.96 9.44
N GLN A 219 15.44 -23.05 8.17
CA GLN A 219 16.50 -23.96 7.71
C GLN A 219 17.90 -23.56 8.22
N GLY A 220 18.03 -22.39 8.87
CA GLY A 220 19.30 -21.96 9.43
C GLY A 220 20.30 -21.49 8.37
N CYS A 221 19.86 -21.20 7.14
CA CYS A 221 20.67 -20.56 6.11
C CYS A 221 20.95 -19.09 6.50
N GLN A 222 21.81 -18.88 7.49
CA GLN A 222 22.24 -17.58 8.02
C GLN A 222 23.68 -17.26 7.58
N ASP A 223 24.05 -17.67 6.36
CA ASP A 223 25.37 -17.40 5.76
C ASP A 223 25.61 -15.91 5.48
#